data_AF-A0AAW9J4U4-F1
#
_entry.id   AF-A0AAW9J4U4-F1
#
_cell.length_a   1.000
_cell.length_b   1.000
_cell.length_c   1.000
_cell.angle_alpha   90.00
_cell.angle_beta   90.00
_cell.angle_gamma   90.00
#
_symmetry.space_group_name_H-M   'P 1'
#
loop_
_entity.id
_entity.type
_entity.pdbx_description
1 polymer ?
#
loop_
_entity_poly.entity_id
_entity_poly.type
_entity_poly.pdbx_seq_one_letter_code
_entity_poly.pdbx_strand_id
1 'polypeptide(L)'
;EASKINDPGFDSQSWKYWNKDSKDGDTNHITFINDDISTRKGNDVVSIGAKDGKIRQTINGLEPGKTYSLSTWVKNDGNREVTLGAELGNENITNVINKGGQARQGEGVKWINDTFVRMEVEFTVPEGVEEARIYLEAKSGAAEVLVDDFRIWEHPGHTNKDGYAFYEDFENVDEGITPFFLAPGRGTSNRTH
;
A
#
# COMPACT_ATOMS: atom_id res chain seq x y z
N GLU A 1 -11.92 -6.36 15.23
CA GLU A 1 -11.78 -6.51 13.76
C GLU A 1 -10.80 -7.62 13.46
N ALA A 2 -10.88 -8.25 12.29
CA ALA A 2 -9.98 -9.31 11.85
C ALA A 2 -8.69 -8.78 11.17
N SER A 3 -8.67 -7.50 10.76
CA SER A 3 -7.47 -6.81 10.29
C SER A 3 -6.62 -6.34 11.47
N LYS A 4 -5.31 -6.56 11.41
CA LYS A 4 -4.34 -6.02 12.39
C LYS A 4 -4.09 -4.51 12.19
N ILE A 5 -4.59 -3.93 11.09
CA ILE A 5 -4.50 -2.51 10.75
C ILE A 5 -5.82 -1.84 11.12
N ASN A 6 -5.75 -0.81 11.95
CA ASN A 6 -6.91 0.01 12.29
C ASN A 6 -7.15 1.05 11.21
N ASP A 7 -8.42 1.24 10.82
CA ASP A 7 -8.84 2.22 9.81
C ASP A 7 -8.02 2.14 8.49
N PRO A 8 -7.97 0.96 7.85
CA PRO A 8 -7.12 0.74 6.68
C PRO A 8 -7.53 1.53 5.44
N GLY A 9 -8.83 1.82 5.29
CA GLY A 9 -9.40 2.62 4.20
C GLY A 9 -9.71 4.07 4.58
N PHE A 10 -9.24 4.52 5.75
CA PHE A 10 -9.42 5.89 6.24
C PHE A 10 -10.89 6.36 6.42
N ASP A 11 -11.84 5.42 6.53
CA ASP A 11 -13.28 5.68 6.68
C ASP A 11 -13.61 6.50 7.94
N SER A 12 -12.74 6.48 8.96
CA SER A 12 -12.94 7.28 10.17
C SER A 12 -12.68 8.78 9.96
N GLN A 13 -12.00 9.16 8.88
CA GLN A 13 -11.52 10.50 8.57
C GLN A 13 -10.82 11.18 9.77
N SER A 14 -10.07 10.36 10.52
CA SER A 14 -9.45 10.77 11.78
C SER A 14 -8.02 10.28 11.87
N TRP A 15 -7.14 11.13 12.38
CA TRP A 15 -5.75 10.77 12.70
C TRP A 15 -5.62 10.04 14.05
N LYS A 16 -6.70 9.39 14.53
CA LYS A 16 -6.70 8.64 15.79
C LYS A 16 -5.78 7.41 15.73
N TYR A 17 -5.71 6.75 14.58
CA TYR A 17 -4.97 5.50 14.38
C TYR A 17 -3.67 5.68 13.59
N TRP A 18 -3.57 6.79 12.85
CA TRP A 18 -2.46 7.09 11.96
C TRP A 18 -1.75 8.36 12.42
N ASN A 19 -0.42 8.30 12.51
CA ASN A 19 0.41 9.46 12.78
C ASN A 19 0.95 10.05 11.49
N LYS A 20 1.02 11.38 11.45
CA LYS A 20 1.59 12.15 10.34
C LYS A 20 2.97 12.67 10.70
N ASP A 21 3.85 12.74 9.71
CA ASP A 21 5.20 13.27 9.84
C ASP A 21 5.62 14.00 8.56
N SER A 22 6.53 14.96 8.70
CA SER A 22 7.14 15.76 7.62
C SER A 22 8.49 16.27 8.14
N LYS A 23 9.49 16.39 7.27
CA LYS A 23 10.83 16.86 7.64
C LYS A 23 10.84 18.26 8.26
N ASP A 24 9.94 19.14 7.82
CA ASP A 24 9.81 20.51 8.34
C ASP A 24 8.88 20.61 9.56
N GLY A 25 8.26 19.49 9.98
CA GLY A 25 7.30 19.42 11.08
C GLY A 25 5.88 19.90 10.75
N ASP A 26 5.67 20.53 9.60
CA ASP A 26 4.35 20.95 9.14
C ASP A 26 3.66 19.79 8.41
N THR A 27 2.46 19.40 8.84
CA THR A 27 1.71 18.27 8.26
C THR A 27 0.32 18.68 7.74
N ASN A 28 0.12 19.98 7.50
CA ASN A 28 -1.16 20.51 7.02
C ASN A 28 -1.48 20.11 5.58
N HIS A 29 -0.47 19.75 4.78
CA HIS A 29 -0.63 19.21 3.42
C HIS A 29 -0.96 17.71 3.38
N ILE A 30 -1.10 17.06 4.54
CA ILE A 30 -1.49 15.65 4.64
C ILE A 30 -2.91 15.61 5.20
N THR A 31 -3.88 15.32 4.33
CA THR A 31 -5.31 15.49 4.58
C THR A 31 -6.12 14.30 4.08
N PHE A 32 -7.31 14.11 4.63
CA PHE A 32 -8.31 13.23 4.03
C PHE A 32 -9.01 13.95 2.88
N ILE A 33 -9.33 13.22 1.81
CA ILE A 33 -10.13 13.67 0.68
C ILE A 33 -11.25 12.65 0.49
N ASN A 34 -12.48 13.12 0.27
CA ASN A 34 -13.56 12.26 -0.19
C ASN A 34 -13.59 12.32 -1.72
N ASP A 35 -13.50 11.16 -2.37
CA ASP A 35 -13.49 11.07 -3.83
C ASP A 35 -14.84 11.51 -4.40
N ASP A 36 -14.81 12.26 -5.51
CA ASP A 36 -15.99 12.76 -6.21
C ASP A 36 -16.27 12.00 -7.52
N ILE A 37 -15.41 11.05 -7.88
CA ILE A 37 -15.53 10.27 -9.11
C ILE A 37 -16.71 9.33 -8.98
N SER A 38 -17.63 9.42 -9.95
CA SER A 38 -18.97 8.82 -9.89
C SER A 38 -19.02 7.35 -9.43
N THR A 39 -18.03 6.53 -9.78
CA THR A 39 -17.96 5.10 -9.45
C THR A 39 -17.51 4.81 -8.02
N ARG A 40 -16.98 5.81 -7.30
CA ARG A 40 -16.42 5.69 -5.94
C ARG A 40 -16.69 6.94 -5.11
N LYS A 41 -17.77 7.64 -5.42
CA LYS A 41 -18.15 8.87 -4.74
C LYS A 41 -18.32 8.59 -3.24
N GLY A 42 -17.63 9.36 -2.41
CA GLY A 42 -17.62 9.19 -0.96
C GLY A 42 -16.61 8.16 -0.45
N ASN A 43 -15.74 7.63 -1.30
CA ASN A 43 -14.56 6.89 -0.85
C ASN A 43 -13.56 7.84 -0.20
N ASP A 44 -13.07 7.49 0.98
CA ASP A 44 -12.09 8.29 1.69
C ASP A 44 -10.67 7.87 1.27
N VAL A 45 -9.81 8.85 1.02
CA VAL A 45 -8.39 8.62 0.73
C VAL A 45 -7.55 9.61 1.51
N VAL A 46 -6.29 9.27 1.79
CA VAL A 46 -5.31 10.25 2.27
C VAL A 46 -4.58 10.85 1.07
N SER A 47 -4.48 12.18 1.05
CA SER A 47 -3.62 12.92 0.13
C SER A 47 -2.41 13.46 0.87
N ILE A 48 -1.23 13.27 0.27
CA ILE A 48 0.01 13.95 0.62
C ILE A 48 0.28 14.99 -0.47
N GLY A 49 0.06 16.26 -0.16
CA GLY A 49 0.30 17.39 -1.04
C GLY A 49 1.78 17.58 -1.41
N ALA A 50 2.14 18.76 -1.92
CA ALA A 50 3.42 18.93 -2.63
C ALA A 50 4.71 18.79 -1.78
N LYS A 51 4.60 18.92 -0.46
CA LYS A 51 5.73 18.70 0.46
C LYS A 51 5.95 17.21 0.73
N ASP A 52 7.08 16.86 1.34
CA ASP A 52 7.27 15.49 1.81
C ASP A 52 6.28 15.14 2.91
N GLY A 53 5.93 13.87 3.05
CA GLY A 53 5.02 13.43 4.08
C GLY A 53 5.13 11.94 4.34
N LYS A 54 4.94 11.55 5.60
CA LYS A 54 4.87 10.15 6.03
C LYS A 54 3.61 9.94 6.86
N ILE A 55 2.86 8.88 6.55
CA ILE A 55 1.82 8.36 7.43
C ILE A 55 2.27 7.00 7.99
N ARG A 56 2.00 6.76 9.27
CA ARG A 56 2.44 5.53 9.95
C ARG A 56 1.50 5.05 11.04
N GLN A 57 1.49 3.75 11.25
CA GLN A 57 0.76 3.07 12.32
C GLN A 57 1.62 1.93 12.88
N THR A 58 1.51 1.65 14.18
CA THR A 58 2.04 0.41 14.76
C THR A 58 0.96 -0.65 14.74
N ILE A 59 1.25 -1.80 14.14
CA ILE A 59 0.40 -2.99 14.17
C ILE A 59 0.98 -4.00 15.17
N ASN A 60 0.10 -4.76 15.82
CA ASN A 60 0.46 -5.71 16.87
C ASN A 60 -0.04 -7.12 16.54
N GLY A 61 0.43 -8.10 17.32
CA GLY A 61 -0.01 -9.49 17.23
C GLY A 61 0.58 -10.23 16.03
N LEU A 62 1.75 -9.80 15.56
CA LEU A 62 2.55 -10.55 14.59
C LEU A 62 3.17 -11.76 15.28
N GLU A 63 3.26 -12.88 14.57
CA GLU A 63 3.79 -14.13 15.11
C GLU A 63 5.21 -14.39 14.57
N PRO A 64 6.23 -14.55 15.43
CA PRO A 64 7.58 -14.92 14.99
C PRO A 64 7.62 -16.12 14.04
N GLY A 65 8.41 -16.02 12.98
CA GLY A 65 8.56 -17.06 11.96
C GLY A 65 7.44 -17.12 10.91
N LYS A 66 6.34 -16.38 11.08
CA LYS A 66 5.30 -16.24 10.03
C LYS A 66 5.69 -15.20 9.01
N THR A 67 5.27 -15.42 7.76
CA THR A 67 5.46 -14.48 6.65
C THR A 67 4.16 -13.70 6.40
N TYR A 68 4.29 -12.38 6.25
CA TYR A 68 3.19 -11.49 5.95
C TYR A 68 3.47 -10.66 4.70
N SER A 69 2.44 -10.37 3.91
CA SER A 69 2.44 -9.30 2.92
C SER A 69 1.73 -8.07 3.49
N LEU A 70 2.37 -6.91 3.39
CA LEU A 70 1.79 -5.60 3.64
C LEU A 70 1.62 -4.88 2.30
N SER A 71 0.43 -4.36 2.04
CA SER A 71 0.11 -3.64 0.81
C SER A 71 -0.72 -2.39 1.04
N THR A 72 -0.73 -1.50 0.06
CA THR A 72 -1.61 -0.34 -0.01
C THR A 72 -1.77 0.12 -1.46
N TRP A 73 -2.89 0.75 -1.78
CA TRP A 73 -3.13 1.36 -3.08
C TRP A 73 -2.60 2.78 -3.11
N VAL A 74 -1.81 3.11 -4.13
CA VAL A 74 -1.11 4.39 -4.27
C VAL A 74 -1.32 4.97 -5.66
N LYS A 75 -1.71 6.24 -5.74
CA LYS A 75 -1.71 7.02 -6.98
C LYS A 75 -0.59 8.05 -6.95
N ASN A 76 0.32 7.95 -7.91
CA ASN A 76 1.56 8.72 -7.97
C ASN A 76 1.79 9.34 -9.37
N ASP A 77 0.80 10.08 -9.88
CA ASP A 77 0.87 10.67 -11.22
C ASP A 77 2.02 11.69 -11.38
N GLY A 78 2.51 12.23 -10.26
CA GLY A 78 3.66 13.13 -10.21
C GLY A 78 5.03 12.47 -10.37
N ASN A 79 5.10 11.14 -10.45
CA ASN A 79 6.37 10.39 -10.48
C ASN A 79 7.29 10.76 -9.30
N ARG A 80 6.71 10.94 -8.10
CA ARG A 80 7.46 11.17 -6.87
C ARG A 80 8.09 9.86 -6.40
N GLU A 81 9.17 9.95 -5.64
CA GLU A 81 9.66 8.80 -4.89
C GLU A 81 8.68 8.53 -3.74
N VAL A 82 8.04 7.36 -3.77
CA VAL A 82 7.10 6.89 -2.74
C VAL A 82 7.59 5.55 -2.21
N THR A 83 7.63 5.42 -0.90
CA THR A 83 8.13 4.26 -0.17
C THR A 83 7.02 3.68 0.70
N LEU A 84 6.68 2.41 0.48
CA LEU A 84 5.94 1.59 1.44
C LEU A 84 6.98 0.84 2.28
N GLY A 85 6.79 0.78 3.59
CA GLY A 85 7.69 0.00 4.44
C GLY A 85 7.10 -0.53 5.73
N ALA A 86 7.81 -1.49 6.30
CA ALA A 86 7.55 -2.10 7.59
C ALA A 86 8.85 -2.15 8.39
N GLU A 87 8.88 -1.49 9.54
CA GLU A 87 9.98 -1.55 10.50
C GLU A 87 9.66 -2.66 11.53
N LEU A 88 10.48 -3.71 11.57
CA LEU A 88 10.35 -4.90 12.42
C LEU A 88 11.60 -5.09 13.27
N GLY A 89 11.57 -4.65 14.53
CA GLY A 89 12.76 -4.67 15.39
C GLY A 89 13.90 -3.84 14.78
N ASN A 90 14.96 -4.52 14.33
CA ASN A 90 16.13 -3.91 13.67
C ASN A 90 16.06 -3.94 12.14
N GLU A 91 15.02 -4.54 11.56
CA GLU A 91 14.84 -4.66 10.12
C GLU A 91 13.91 -3.57 9.60
N ASN A 92 14.19 -3.08 8.39
CA ASN A 92 13.30 -2.18 7.66
C ASN A 92 13.15 -2.69 6.23
N ILE A 93 12.00 -3.28 5.94
CA ILE A 93 11.67 -3.84 4.63
C ILE A 93 10.88 -2.79 3.86
N THR A 94 11.29 -2.51 2.62
CA THR A 94 10.73 -1.42 1.82
C THR A 94 10.51 -1.80 0.36
N ASN A 95 9.50 -1.17 -0.24
CA ASN A 95 9.29 -1.13 -1.67
C ASN A 95 9.15 0.34 -2.10
N VAL A 96 9.84 0.70 -3.18
CA VAL A 96 9.92 2.08 -3.66
C VAL A 96 9.40 2.15 -5.10
N ILE A 97 8.47 3.07 -5.34
CA ILE A 97 8.07 3.46 -6.70
C ILE A 97 8.52 4.89 -6.99
N ASN A 98 8.89 5.14 -8.24
CA ASN A 98 9.27 6.47 -8.73
C ASN A 98 8.48 6.89 -9.97
N LYS A 99 7.42 6.12 -10.31
CA LYS A 99 6.56 6.35 -11.47
C LYS A 99 5.11 6.14 -11.10
N GLY A 100 4.24 6.90 -11.77
CA GLY A 100 2.80 6.69 -11.73
C GLY A 100 2.39 5.39 -12.41
N GLY A 101 1.22 4.89 -12.02
CA GLY A 101 0.62 3.72 -12.64
C GLY A 101 0.13 3.98 -14.06
N GLN A 102 -0.24 2.89 -14.73
CA GLN A 102 -1.02 2.94 -15.95
C GLN A 102 -2.49 2.67 -15.63
N ALA A 103 -3.39 3.24 -16.42
CA ALA A 103 -4.82 2.97 -16.26
C ALA A 103 -5.09 1.46 -16.34
N ARG A 104 -5.69 0.90 -15.28
CA ARG A 104 -6.03 -0.52 -15.22
C ARG A 104 -7.49 -0.78 -15.62
N GLN A 105 -7.75 -1.96 -16.16
CA GLN A 105 -9.09 -2.45 -16.46
C GLN A 105 -9.36 -3.78 -15.75
N GLY A 106 -10.62 -4.19 -15.67
CA GLY A 106 -11.04 -5.46 -15.05
C GLY A 106 -12.11 -5.33 -13.98
N GLU A 107 -12.92 -6.37 -13.85
CA GLU A 107 -13.94 -6.50 -12.80
C GLU A 107 -13.31 -6.61 -11.40
N GLY A 108 -13.96 -6.01 -10.40
CA GLY A 108 -13.69 -6.28 -8.99
C GLY A 108 -12.81 -5.29 -8.22
N VAL A 109 -12.40 -4.16 -8.81
CA VAL A 109 -11.62 -3.12 -8.09
C VAL A 109 -12.21 -1.72 -8.23
N LYS A 110 -12.21 -0.94 -7.14
CA LYS A 110 -12.73 0.43 -7.12
C LYS A 110 -11.88 1.42 -7.95
N TRP A 111 -10.64 1.04 -8.28
CA TRP A 111 -9.67 1.82 -9.05
C TRP A 111 -9.70 1.59 -10.57
N ILE A 112 -10.81 1.06 -11.10
CA ILE A 112 -10.97 0.87 -12.54
C ILE A 112 -10.83 2.20 -13.31
N ASN A 113 -10.12 2.17 -14.44
CA ASN A 113 -9.78 3.35 -15.26
C ASN A 113 -8.97 4.43 -14.54
N ASP A 114 -8.30 4.08 -13.45
CA ASP A 114 -7.40 4.97 -12.72
C ASP A 114 -5.97 4.41 -12.65
N THR A 115 -5.03 5.23 -12.21
CA THR A 115 -3.59 4.97 -12.14
C THR A 115 -3.11 4.54 -10.77
N PHE A 116 -4.02 4.19 -9.86
CA PHE A 116 -3.67 3.55 -8.59
C PHE A 116 -2.96 2.22 -8.84
N VAL A 117 -1.82 2.03 -8.18
CA VAL A 117 -1.03 0.80 -8.16
C VAL A 117 -0.99 0.24 -6.76
N ARG A 118 -0.99 -1.09 -6.65
CA ARG A 118 -0.79 -1.76 -5.36
C ARG A 118 0.70 -1.87 -5.09
N MET A 119 1.18 -1.17 -4.07
CA MET A 119 2.52 -1.41 -3.53
C MET A 119 2.43 -2.56 -2.53
N GLU A 120 3.45 -3.41 -2.49
CA GLU A 120 3.53 -4.53 -1.56
C GLU A 120 4.96 -4.72 -1.04
N VAL A 121 5.09 -5.09 0.23
CA VAL A 121 6.32 -5.64 0.84
C VAL A 121 5.97 -6.97 1.51
N GLU A 122 6.88 -7.94 1.41
CA GLU A 122 6.77 -9.23 2.10
C GLU A 122 7.87 -9.31 3.16
N PHE A 123 7.53 -9.79 4.36
CA PHE A 123 8.49 -9.95 5.44
C PHE A 123 8.16 -11.17 6.30
N THR A 124 9.21 -11.83 6.81
CA THR A 124 9.10 -12.86 7.85
C THR A 124 9.37 -12.22 9.20
N VAL A 125 8.49 -12.44 10.18
CA VAL A 125 8.62 -11.83 11.50
C VAL A 125 9.84 -12.42 12.24
N PRO A 126 10.81 -11.60 12.67
CA PRO A 126 11.95 -12.10 13.41
C PRO A 126 11.57 -12.68 14.78
N GLU A 127 12.45 -13.52 15.34
CA GLU A 127 12.32 -14.02 16.72
C GLU A 127 12.22 -12.86 17.72
N GLY A 128 11.32 -13.00 18.69
CA GLY A 128 11.05 -11.99 19.73
C GLY A 128 10.37 -10.68 19.24
N VAL A 129 9.90 -10.61 17.99
CA VAL A 129 9.16 -9.46 17.45
C VAL A 129 7.67 -9.81 17.33
N GLU A 130 6.81 -8.94 17.87
CA GLU A 130 5.34 -9.13 17.82
C GLU A 130 4.59 -7.90 17.25
N GLU A 131 5.34 -6.84 16.90
CA GLU A 131 4.81 -5.60 16.34
C GLU A 131 5.62 -5.14 15.14
N ALA A 132 4.99 -4.35 14.27
CA ALA A 132 5.67 -3.66 13.18
C ALA A 132 5.16 -2.23 13.08
N ARG A 133 6.04 -1.29 12.73
CA ARG A 133 5.63 0.06 12.33
C ARG A 133 5.51 0.09 10.82
N ILE A 134 4.28 0.13 10.33
CA ILE A 134 3.97 0.24 8.91
C ILE A 134 3.88 1.70 8.51
N TYR A 135 4.32 2.02 7.29
CA TYR A 135 4.30 3.40 6.82
C TYR A 135 4.24 3.52 5.30
N LEU A 136 3.74 4.67 4.85
CA LEU A 136 3.97 5.18 3.50
C LEU A 136 4.59 6.58 3.59
N GLU A 137 5.67 6.79 2.85
CA GLU A 137 6.37 8.07 2.74
C GLU A 137 6.38 8.53 1.28
N ALA A 138 6.08 9.79 1.02
CA ALA A 138 6.29 10.43 -0.27
C ALA A 138 7.32 11.57 -0.13
N LYS A 139 8.37 11.58 -0.96
CA LYS A 139 9.29 12.73 -1.07
C LYS A 139 8.59 13.93 -1.71
N SER A 140 9.06 15.15 -1.49
CA SER A 140 8.45 16.35 -2.07
C SER A 140 8.36 16.32 -3.61
N GLY A 141 7.31 16.93 -4.16
CA GLY A 141 7.08 17.00 -5.61
C GLY A 141 5.79 17.73 -5.93
N ALA A 142 5.62 18.22 -7.16
CA ALA A 142 4.54 19.17 -7.49
C ALA A 142 3.12 18.58 -7.37
N ALA A 143 2.94 17.30 -7.73
CA ALA A 143 1.64 16.63 -7.65
C ALA A 143 1.45 15.93 -6.31
N GLU A 144 0.20 15.76 -5.89
CA GLU A 144 -0.13 14.98 -4.72
C GLU A 144 0.12 13.47 -4.92
N VAL A 145 0.27 12.75 -3.82
CA VAL A 145 0.21 11.29 -3.77
C VAL A 145 -1.04 10.91 -3.00
N LEU A 146 -1.89 10.08 -3.60
CA LEU A 146 -3.06 9.53 -2.91
C LEU A 146 -2.76 8.12 -2.43
N VAL A 147 -3.23 7.78 -1.23
CA VAL A 147 -3.05 6.47 -0.61
C VAL A 147 -4.35 6.01 0.03
N ASP A 148 -4.63 4.72 -0.10
CA ASP A 148 -5.84 4.08 0.43
C ASP A 148 -5.62 2.58 0.67
N ASP A 149 -6.54 1.95 1.41
CA ASP A 149 -6.70 0.51 1.57
C ASP A 149 -5.40 -0.22 1.97
N PHE A 150 -4.86 0.12 3.14
CA PHE A 150 -3.79 -0.67 3.74
C PHE A 150 -4.27 -2.08 4.09
N ARG A 151 -3.50 -3.10 3.72
CA ARG A 151 -3.84 -4.49 4.01
C ARG A 151 -2.62 -5.26 4.46
N ILE A 152 -2.79 -6.07 5.50
CA ILE A 152 -1.83 -7.10 5.90
C ILE A 152 -2.47 -8.47 5.80
N TRP A 153 -1.73 -9.43 5.26
CA TRP A 153 -2.16 -10.80 5.08
C TRP A 153 -1.05 -11.77 5.48
N GLU A 154 -1.41 -12.83 6.20
CA GLU A 154 -0.50 -13.93 6.55
C GLU A 154 -0.45 -14.91 5.39
N HIS A 155 0.76 -15.23 4.93
CA HIS A 155 0.94 -16.24 3.90
C HIS A 155 0.61 -17.63 4.45
N PRO A 156 -0.14 -18.47 3.72
CA PRO A 156 -0.42 -19.84 4.13
C PRO A 156 0.83 -20.73 4.04
N GLY A 157 1.85 -20.31 3.28
CA GLY A 157 3.11 -21.02 3.10
C GLY A 157 4.31 -20.09 2.94
N HIS A 158 5.46 -20.68 2.61
CA HIS A 158 6.69 -19.94 2.33
C HIS A 158 7.20 -20.34 0.94
N THR A 159 7.33 -19.36 0.05
CA THR A 159 7.97 -19.54 -1.25
C THR A 159 9.47 -19.26 -1.12
N ASN A 160 10.32 -20.27 -1.37
CA ASN A 160 11.77 -20.07 -1.36
C ASN A 160 12.22 -19.32 -2.63
N LYS A 161 12.84 -18.15 -2.44
CA LYS A 161 13.28 -17.24 -3.51
C LYS A 161 14.81 -17.21 -3.67
N ASP A 162 15.54 -18.09 -2.99
CA ASP A 162 17.00 -18.13 -2.97
C ASP A 162 17.59 -18.27 -4.38
N GLY A 163 18.55 -17.40 -4.71
CA GLY A 163 19.25 -17.42 -5.99
C GLY A 163 18.53 -16.74 -7.15
N TYR A 164 17.34 -16.17 -6.93
CA TYR A 164 16.59 -15.42 -7.94
C TYR A 164 16.64 -13.90 -7.69
N ALA A 165 16.70 -13.12 -8.76
CA ALA A 165 16.55 -11.65 -8.68
C ALA A 165 15.08 -11.23 -8.50
N PHE A 166 14.16 -12.06 -8.99
CA PHE A 166 12.72 -11.99 -8.80
C PHE A 166 12.15 -13.40 -8.98
N TYR A 167 11.25 -13.83 -8.09
CA TYR A 167 10.61 -15.14 -8.15
C TYR A 167 9.16 -15.02 -7.68
N GLU A 168 8.24 -15.50 -8.52
CA GLU A 168 6.81 -15.58 -8.28
C GLU A 168 6.32 -16.89 -8.90
N ASP A 169 5.80 -17.79 -8.07
CA ASP A 169 5.23 -19.08 -8.48
C ASP A 169 3.70 -19.12 -8.40
N PHE A 170 3.08 -18.02 -7.96
CA PHE A 170 1.63 -17.82 -7.82
C PHE A 170 0.95 -18.66 -6.73
N GLU A 171 1.71 -19.37 -5.90
CA GLU A 171 1.15 -20.24 -4.84
C GLU A 171 0.74 -19.44 -3.59
N ASN A 172 1.33 -18.26 -3.38
CA ASN A 172 1.09 -17.40 -2.22
C ASN A 172 0.75 -15.95 -2.61
N VAL A 173 -0.01 -15.77 -3.70
CA VAL A 173 -0.45 -14.43 -4.12
C VAL A 173 -1.65 -14.00 -3.30
N ASP A 174 -1.47 -12.89 -2.58
CA ASP A 174 -2.51 -12.32 -1.73
C ASP A 174 -3.74 -11.84 -2.52
N GLU A 175 -3.50 -11.13 -3.63
CA GLU A 175 -4.56 -10.64 -4.52
C GLU A 175 -4.05 -10.39 -5.94
N GLY A 176 -4.89 -10.76 -6.91
CA GLY A 176 -4.67 -10.45 -8.33
C GLY A 176 -3.58 -11.31 -8.95
N ILE A 177 -2.84 -10.72 -9.88
CA ILE A 177 -1.81 -11.40 -10.67
C ILE A 177 -0.44 -10.73 -10.54
N THR A 178 -0.17 -10.16 -9.35
CA THR A 178 1.13 -9.56 -9.00
C THR A 178 2.27 -10.48 -9.46
N PRO A 179 3.33 -9.96 -10.11
CA PRO A 179 3.70 -8.55 -10.26
C PRO A 179 3.00 -7.82 -11.43
N PHE A 180 2.09 -8.48 -12.14
CA PHE A 180 1.41 -7.93 -13.29
C PHE A 180 0.15 -7.15 -12.90
N PHE A 181 -0.32 -6.32 -13.84
CA PHE A 181 -1.63 -5.69 -13.76
C PHE A 181 -2.43 -5.99 -15.02
N LEU A 182 -3.75 -5.93 -14.89
CA LEU A 182 -4.66 -6.14 -16.00
C LEU A 182 -4.72 -4.89 -16.89
N ALA A 183 -4.03 -4.97 -18.03
CA ALA A 183 -3.96 -3.90 -19.01
C ALA A 183 -5.30 -3.65 -19.72
N PRO A 184 -5.51 -2.44 -20.27
CA PRO A 184 -6.67 -2.15 -21.10
C PRO A 184 -6.71 -3.05 -22.34
N GLY A 185 -7.84 -3.69 -22.60
CA GLY A 185 -7.94 -4.54 -23.79
C GLY A 185 -9.28 -5.26 -23.97
N ARG A 186 -10.02 -5.50 -22.89
CA ARG A 186 -11.36 -6.13 -22.94
C ARG A 186 -12.40 -5.46 -22.03
N GLY A 187 -12.15 -4.25 -21.53
CA GLY A 187 -13.07 -3.57 -20.63
C GLY A 187 -13.15 -4.27 -19.27
N THR A 188 -14.37 -4.54 -18.79
CA THR A 188 -14.59 -5.15 -17.47
C THR A 188 -14.33 -6.68 -17.50
N SER A 189 -14.48 -7.33 -18.64
CA SER A 189 -14.36 -8.79 -18.78
C SER A 189 -12.93 -9.26 -19.09
N ASN A 190 -12.07 -9.22 -18.08
CA ASN A 190 -10.74 -9.83 -18.19
C ASN A 190 -10.84 -11.36 -18.11
N ARG A 191 -10.03 -12.06 -18.92
CA ARG A 191 -9.93 -13.53 -18.94
C ARG A 191 -8.58 -14.03 -18.39
N THR A 192 -8.00 -13.24 -17.49
CA THR A 192 -6.77 -13.53 -16.77
C THR A 192 -7.09 -13.38 -15.30
N HIS A 193 -6.74 -14.39 -14.50
CA HIS A 193 -6.93 -14.47 -13.05
C HIS A 193 -5.75 -15.22 -12.45
#